data_AF-A0A946HKK5-F1
#
_entry.id   AF-A0A946HKK5-F1
#
_cell.length_a   1.000
_cell.length_b   1.000
_cell.length_c   1.000
_cell.angle_alpha   90.00
_cell.angle_beta   90.00
_cell.angle_gamma   90.00
#
_symmetry.space_group_name_H-M   'P 1'
#
loop_
_entity.id
_entity.type
_entity.pdbx_description
1 polymer ?
#
loop_
_entity_poly.entity_id
_entity_poly.type
_entity_poly.pdbx_seq_one_letter_code
_entity_poly.pdbx_strand_id
1 'polypeptide(L)' 'EEKTWQIVGENEANIEQGLLNIKSPIARALIGKEEGDSVEVKTPGGDRSYEVLSIQYI' A
#
# COMPACT_ATOMS: atom_id res chain seq x y z
N GLU A 1 -6.36 -4.35 11.76
CA GLU A 1 -7.40 -4.42 10.71
C GLU A 1 -6.69 -4.76 9.41
N GLU A 2 -7.09 -5.85 8.76
CA GLU A 2 -6.48 -6.30 7.52
C GLU A 2 -7.16 -5.60 6.35
N LYS A 3 -6.36 -5.01 5.45
CA LYS A 3 -6.86 -4.36 4.24
C LYS A 3 -6.08 -4.82 3.04
N THR A 4 -6.82 -5.18 2.01
CA THR A 4 -6.27 -5.55 0.70
C THR A 4 -6.35 -4.34 -0.21
N TRP A 5 -5.23 -3.97 -0.81
CA TRP A 5 -5.14 -2.94 -1.83
C TRP A 5 -4.40 -3.47 -3.03
N GLN A 6 -4.78 -3.00 -4.21
CA GLN A 6 -4.07 -3.27 -5.44
C GLN A 6 -3.32 -2.02 -5.88
N ILE A 7 -2.00 -2.12 -6.04
CA ILE A 7 -1.20 -1.01 -6.52
C ILE A 7 -1.40 -0.90 -8.03
N VAL A 8 -1.90 0.25 -8.49
CA VAL A 8 -2.19 0.53 -9.91
C VAL A 8 -1.59 1.87 -10.34
N GLY A 9 -1.60 2.15 -11.64
CA GLY A 9 -1.18 3.42 -12.21
C GLY A 9 -2.11 4.59 -11.81
N GLU A 10 -1.63 5.82 -12.00
CA GLU A 10 -2.39 7.04 -11.64
C GLU A 10 -3.76 7.11 -12.32
N ASN A 11 -3.87 6.66 -13.56
CA ASN A 11 -5.10 6.72 -14.34
C ASN A 11 -6.15 5.70 -13.88
N GLU A 12 -5.73 4.63 -13.20
CA GLU A 12 -6.58 3.51 -12.76
C GLU A 12 -6.87 3.55 -11.26
N ALA A 13 -6.24 4.47 -10.54
CA ALA A 13 -6.36 4.57 -9.08
C ALA A 13 -7.77 4.96 -8.64
N ASN A 14 -8.34 4.15 -7.75
CA ASN A 14 -9.67 4.35 -7.19
C ASN A 14 -9.72 3.75 -5.77
N ILE A 15 -9.67 4.62 -4.76
CA ILE A 15 -9.68 4.24 -3.34
C ILE A 15 -10.98 3.51 -2.96
N GLU A 16 -12.12 3.87 -3.56
CA GLU A 16 -13.41 3.22 -3.31
C GLU A 16 -13.43 1.77 -3.81
N GLN A 17 -12.63 1.47 -4.84
CA GLN A 17 -12.45 0.13 -5.39
C GLN A 17 -11.26 -0.62 -4.76
N GLY A 18 -10.55 -0.02 -3.79
CA GLY A 18 -9.33 -0.60 -3.22
C GLY A 18 -8.10 -0.53 -4.15
N LEU A 19 -8.18 0.28 -5.22
CA LEU A 19 -7.11 0.51 -6.18
C LEU A 19 -6.25 1.70 -5.72
N LEU A 20 -5.02 1.42 -5.31
CA LEU A 20 -4.08 2.40 -4.75
C LEU A 20 -3.14 2.92 -5.84
N ASN A 21 -3.07 4.25 -5.99
CA ASN A 21 -2.11 4.87 -6.89
C ASN A 21 -0.67 4.56 -6.45
N ILE A 22 0.17 4.11 -7.37
CA ILE A 22 1.62 3.89 -7.18
C ILE A 22 2.37 5.13 -6.63
N LYS A 23 1.88 6.35 -6.87
CA LYS A 23 2.47 7.59 -6.32
C LYS A 23 2.17 7.80 -4.83
N SER A 24 1.27 7.01 -4.24
CA SER A 24 0.90 7.14 -2.82
C SER A 24 2.07 6.80 -1.90
N PRO A 25 2.21 7.48 -0.75
CA PRO A 25 3.27 7.19 0.21
C PRO A 25 3.21 5.75 0.73
N ILE A 26 1.99 5.20 0.92
CA ILE A 26 1.79 3.79 1.31
C ILE A 26 2.32 2.86 0.21
N ALA A 27 1.92 3.06 -1.05
CA ALA A 27 2.38 2.23 -2.17
C ALA A 27 3.91 2.25 -2.27
N ARG A 28 4.53 3.44 -2.22
CA ARG A 28 5.99 3.57 -2.25
C ARG A 28 6.70 2.89 -1.08
N ALA A 29 6.12 2.93 0.12
CA ALA A 29 6.67 2.26 1.29
C ALA A 29 6.62 0.73 1.15
N LEU A 30 5.60 0.20 0.46
CA LEU A 30 5.42 -1.22 0.20
C LEU A 30 6.23 -1.72 -1.01
N ILE A 31 6.60 -0.84 -1.96
CA ILE A 31 7.41 -1.21 -3.11
C ILE A 31 8.80 -1.67 -2.66
N GLY A 32 9.20 -2.87 -3.09
CA GLY A 32 10.49 -3.48 -2.74
C GLY A 32 10.49 -4.19 -1.39
N LYS A 33 9.32 -4.33 -0.76
CA LYS A 33 9.13 -5.11 0.47
C LYS A 33 8.64 -6.52 0.13
N GLU A 34 8.88 -7.43 1.05
CA GLU A 34 8.53 -8.84 0.92
C GLU A 34 7.46 -9.21 1.96
N GLU A 35 6.80 -10.35 1.76
CA GLU A 35 5.83 -10.90 2.72
C GLU A 35 6.51 -11.09 4.09
N GLY A 36 5.89 -10.56 5.14
CA GLY A 36 6.42 -10.53 6.51
C GLY A 36 7.24 -9.29 6.86
N ASP A 37 7.50 -8.37 5.91
CA ASP A 37 8.18 -7.12 6.22
C ASP A 37 7.22 -6.07 6.83
N SER A 38 7.74 -5.23 7.72
CA SER A 38 6.99 -4.16 8.38
C SER A 38 7.45 -2.80 7.88
N VAL A 39 6.48 -1.95 7.50
CA VAL A 39 6.71 -0.61 6.96
C VAL A 39 6.06 0.45 7.83
N GLU A 40 6.78 1.54 8.07
CA GLU A 40 6.25 2.72 8.74
C GLU A 40 5.90 3.77 7.69
N VAL A 41 4.62 4.09 7.55
CA VAL A 41 4.14 5.08 6.59
C VAL A 41 3.81 6.37 7.32
N LYS A 42 4.55 7.43 6.98
CA LYS A 42 4.28 8.78 7.46
C LYS A 42 3.15 9.39 6.65
N THR A 43 1.97 9.51 7.25
CA THR A 43 0.86 10.25 6.65
C THR A 43 0.70 11.60 7.36
N PRO A 44 0.13 12.64 6.70
CA PRO A 44 -0.09 13.93 7.34
C PRO A 44 -0.95 13.88 8.63
N GLY A 45 -1.74 12.81 8.80
CA GLY A 45 -2.55 12.56 10.00
C GLY A 45 -1.88 11.72 11.08
N GLY A 46 -0.59 11.38 10.92
CA GLY A 46 0.18 10.56 11.87
C GLY A 46 0.94 9.42 11.19
N ASP A 47 1.97 8.93 11.88
CA ASP A 47 2.71 7.73 11.49
C ASP A 47 1.81 6.50 11.67
N ARG A 48 1.73 5.66 10.64
CA ARG A 48 1.01 4.38 10.68
C ARG A 48 1.94 3.26 10.27
N SER A 49 2.05 2.25 11.13
CA SER A 49 2.81 1.03 10.83
C SER A 49 1.90 0.00 10.16
N TYR A 50 2.38 -0.60 9.09
CA TYR A 50 1.71 -1.67 8.34
C TYR A 50 2.65 -2.86 8.22
N GLU A 51 2.10 -4.06 8.24
CA GLU A 51 2.82 -5.30 7.99
C GLU A 51 2.32 -5.90 6.67
N VAL A 52 3.25 -6.37 5.84
CA VAL A 52 2.94 -7.02 4.57
C VAL A 52 2.54 -8.46 4.85
N LEU A 53 1.25 -8.76 4.86
CA LEU A 53 0.76 -10.11 5.14
C LEU A 53 0.92 -11.04 3.95
N SER A 54 0.60 -10.55 2.75
CA SER A 54 0.78 -11.30 1.50
C SER A 54 0.92 -10.39 0.29
N ILE A 55 1.67 -10.84 -0.72
CA ILE A 55 1.85 -10.17 -2.01
C ILE A 55 1.39 -11.12 -3.11
N GLN A 56 0.41 -10.68 -3.91
CA GLN A 56 -0.09 -11.42 -5.06
C GLN A 56 0.11 -10.62 -6.34
N TYR A 57 0.62 -11.28 -7.37
CA TYR A 57 0.74 -10.74 -8.72
C TYR A 57 -0.37 -11.33 -9.58
N ILE A 58 -1.12 -10.49 -10.29
CA ILE A 58 -2.24 -10.86 -11.17
C ILE A 58 -1.82 -10.64 -12.62
#